data_AF-A0A176XHB7-F1
#
_entry.id   AF-A0A176XHB7-F1
#
_cell.length_a   1.000
_cell.length_b   1.000
_cell.length_c   1.000
_cell.angle_alpha   90.00
_cell.angle_beta   90.00
_cell.angle_gamma   90.00
#
_symmetry.space_group_name_H-M   'P 1'
#
loop_
_entity.id
_entity.type
_entity.pdbx_description
1 polymer ?
#
loop_
_entity_poly.entity_id
_entity_poly.type
_entity_poly.pdbx_seq_one_letter_code
_entity_poly.pdbx_strand_id
1 'polypeptide(L)'
;MFFDRAILAISLVLSSGEIASATDSVRTTINDHAAIVADTELWIDAEPKAVWAILTDVPKWTEWLPEFVSARLDGPLAPGTTLYWEPQGQKIVSRLVVVEPPHRLIWNGSGGAVHVWELASVRNGTMLRNAESIEQWTFPEASGEQSKFLRETLGVWNARLAARVKERRKTE
;
A
#
# COMPACT_ATOMS: atom_id res chain seq x y z
N MET A 1 16.21 -23.77 2.06
CA MET A 1 17.19 -22.69 2.27
C MET A 1 16.37 -21.42 2.44
N PHE A 2 16.01 -21.10 3.69
CA PHE A 2 15.16 -19.94 4.02
C PHE A 2 15.97 -18.67 3.70
N PHE A 3 15.42 -17.80 2.84
CA PHE A 3 16.01 -16.48 2.61
C PHE A 3 15.70 -15.61 3.83
N ASP A 4 16.63 -15.65 4.77
CA ASP A 4 16.70 -14.78 5.94
C ASP A 4 17.66 -13.64 5.57
N ARG A 5 17.17 -12.62 4.86
CA ARG A 5 17.95 -11.40 4.55
C ARG A 5 17.04 -10.17 4.49
N ALA A 6 17.22 -9.32 5.50
CA ALA A 6 16.92 -7.89 5.54
C ALA A 6 15.46 -7.49 5.28
N ILE A 7 14.65 -7.63 6.33
CA ILE A 7 13.38 -6.95 6.48
C ILE A 7 13.65 -5.74 7.39
N LEU A 8 13.77 -4.54 6.83
CA LEU A 8 13.98 -3.29 7.57
C LEU A 8 12.85 -2.32 7.26
N ALA A 9 12.20 -1.87 8.32
CA ALA A 9 10.95 -1.13 8.35
C ALA A 9 10.95 0.17 7.54
N ILE A 10 9.81 0.47 6.91
CA ILE A 10 9.42 1.84 6.57
C ILE A 10 8.92 2.48 7.88
N SER A 11 9.87 3.01 8.63
CA SER A 11 9.68 3.59 9.95
C SER A 11 8.68 4.75 9.95
N LEU A 12 7.65 4.62 10.77
CA LEU A 12 7.01 5.71 11.49
C LEU A 12 6.76 5.23 12.92
N VAL A 13 7.61 5.68 13.85
CA VAL A 13 7.27 5.70 15.27
C VAL A 13 6.78 7.12 15.57
N LEU A 14 5.47 7.29 15.75
CA LEU A 14 4.99 8.36 16.60
C LEU A 14 4.81 7.79 18.00
N SER A 15 5.59 8.36 18.92
CA SER A 15 5.28 8.27 20.35
C SER A 15 3.83 8.71 20.54
N SER A 16 3.15 7.99 21.43
CA SER A 16 1.78 8.23 21.88
C SER A 16 1.41 9.71 21.95
N GLY A 17 0.31 10.09 21.28
CA GLY A 17 -0.50 11.22 21.72
C GLY A 17 -0.59 12.44 20.82
N GLU A 18 -0.42 12.35 19.51
CA GLU A 18 -0.98 13.36 18.60
C GLU A 18 -1.75 12.67 17.48
N ILE A 19 -3.07 12.87 17.47
CA ILE A 19 -3.90 12.64 16.29
C ILE A 19 -3.25 13.47 15.19
N ALA A 20 -2.78 12.83 14.12
CA ALA A 20 -2.21 13.50 12.96
C ALA A 20 -3.04 14.77 12.64
N SER A 21 -2.40 15.93 12.79
CA SER A 21 -3.05 17.23 12.62
C SER A 21 -3.67 17.33 11.22
N ALA A 22 -4.88 17.85 11.15
CA ALA A 22 -5.71 17.99 9.96
C ALA A 22 -5.21 19.07 8.96
N THR A 23 -3.89 19.21 8.78
CA THR A 23 -3.28 20.28 7.97
C THR A 23 -2.25 19.80 6.93
N ASP A 24 -2.32 18.53 6.53
CA ASP A 24 -1.72 18.12 5.27
C ASP A 24 -2.77 18.24 4.15
N SER A 25 -2.46 19.02 3.12
CA SER A 25 -3.31 19.13 1.94
C SER A 25 -3.52 17.75 1.33
N VAL A 26 -4.74 17.42 0.91
CA VAL A 26 -5.04 16.13 0.25
C VAL A 26 -4.13 15.96 -0.96
N ARG A 27 -3.35 14.87 -1.00
CA ARG A 27 -2.44 14.55 -2.11
C ARG A 27 -2.97 13.35 -2.87
N THR A 28 -3.19 13.51 -4.16
CA THR A 28 -3.75 12.46 -5.03
C THR A 28 -2.75 11.92 -6.06
N THR A 29 -1.50 12.36 -5.99
CA THR A 29 -0.40 11.91 -6.86
C THR A 29 0.86 11.74 -6.01
N ILE A 30 1.72 10.78 -6.38
CA ILE A 30 3.05 10.65 -5.78
C ILE A 30 3.88 11.91 -6.08
N ASN A 31 4.81 12.22 -5.18
CA ASN A 31 5.87 13.22 -5.38
C ASN A 31 7.14 12.49 -5.83
N ASP A 32 7.55 12.68 -7.08
CA ASP A 32 8.74 12.06 -7.69
C ASP A 32 10.07 12.62 -7.16
N HIS A 33 10.01 13.75 -6.49
CA HIS A 33 11.14 14.38 -5.79
C HIS A 33 11.14 14.11 -4.28
N ALA A 34 10.25 13.24 -3.79
CA ALA A 34 10.21 12.85 -2.38
C ALA A 34 11.50 12.12 -1.96
N ALA A 35 11.82 12.17 -0.65
CA ALA A 35 13.02 11.52 -0.11
C ALA A 35 13.03 10.01 -0.36
N ILE A 36 11.85 9.37 -0.34
CA ILE A 36 11.65 7.97 -0.71
C ILE A 36 10.53 7.91 -1.73
N VAL A 37 10.77 7.22 -2.84
CA VAL A 37 9.76 7.04 -3.89
C VAL A 37 9.96 5.70 -4.61
N ALA A 38 8.86 5.00 -4.86
CA ALA A 38 8.83 3.82 -5.70
C ALA A 38 7.59 3.81 -6.58
N ASP A 39 7.74 3.23 -7.77
CA ASP A 39 6.67 2.98 -8.71
C ASP A 39 6.90 1.59 -9.30
N THR A 40 5.86 0.77 -9.31
CA THR A 40 5.90 -0.62 -9.77
C THR A 40 4.67 -0.93 -10.59
N GLU A 41 4.86 -1.79 -11.59
CA GLU A 41 3.76 -2.31 -12.40
C GLU A 41 3.79 -3.85 -12.44
N LEU A 42 2.61 -4.46 -12.49
CA LEU A 42 2.45 -5.90 -12.67
C LEU A 42 1.19 -6.18 -13.48
N TRP A 43 1.30 -7.00 -14.53
CA TRP A 43 0.12 -7.51 -15.22
C TRP A 43 -0.46 -8.73 -14.48
N ILE A 44 -1.76 -8.70 -14.20
CA ILE A 44 -2.51 -9.74 -13.53
C ILE A 44 -3.53 -10.33 -14.50
N ASP A 45 -3.53 -11.66 -14.64
CA ASP A 45 -4.52 -12.41 -15.43
C ASP A 45 -5.88 -12.46 -14.71
N ALA A 46 -6.54 -11.32 -14.60
CA ALA A 46 -7.90 -11.16 -14.09
C ALA A 46 -8.45 -9.78 -14.44
N GLU A 47 -9.77 -9.63 -14.47
CA GLU A 47 -10.41 -8.33 -14.65
C GLU A 47 -10.18 -7.41 -13.43
N PRO A 48 -10.15 -6.07 -13.60
CA PRO A 48 -9.90 -5.13 -12.52
C PRO A 48 -10.84 -5.31 -11.33
N LYS A 49 -12.11 -5.67 -11.58
CA LYS A 49 -13.10 -5.92 -10.53
C LYS A 49 -12.70 -7.06 -9.58
N ALA A 50 -12.08 -8.12 -10.09
CA ALA A 50 -11.64 -9.25 -9.27
C ALA A 50 -10.42 -8.88 -8.43
N VAL A 51 -9.48 -8.12 -9.00
CA VAL A 51 -8.31 -7.59 -8.29
C VAL A 51 -8.75 -6.62 -7.20
N TRP A 52 -9.63 -5.67 -7.53
CA TRP A 52 -10.22 -4.69 -6.62
C TRP A 52 -10.89 -5.38 -5.42
N ALA A 53 -11.70 -6.40 -5.66
CA ALA A 53 -12.42 -7.10 -4.60
C ALA A 53 -11.50 -7.73 -3.53
N ILE A 54 -10.27 -8.11 -3.90
CA ILE A 54 -9.28 -8.63 -2.94
C ILE A 54 -8.49 -7.48 -2.32
N LEU A 55 -8.06 -6.52 -3.13
CA LEU A 55 -7.31 -5.35 -2.67
C LEU A 55 -8.09 -4.57 -1.59
N THR A 56 -9.40 -4.40 -1.75
CA THR A 56 -10.23 -3.58 -0.85
C THR A 56 -10.88 -4.36 0.28
N ASP A 57 -10.69 -5.68 0.36
CA ASP A 57 -11.10 -6.48 1.53
C ASP A 57 -10.03 -6.35 2.64
N VAL A 58 -9.90 -5.12 3.14
CA VAL A 58 -8.85 -4.69 4.08
C VAL A 58 -8.71 -5.62 5.29
N PRO A 59 -9.79 -6.07 5.97
CA PRO A 59 -9.68 -7.00 7.09
C PRO A 59 -9.00 -8.34 6.76
N LYS A 60 -8.97 -8.73 5.48
CA LYS A 60 -8.34 -9.97 5.02
C LYS A 60 -6.94 -9.80 4.45
N TRP A 61 -6.33 -8.62 4.57
CA TRP A 61 -4.96 -8.41 4.12
C TRP A 61 -3.97 -9.41 4.74
N THR A 62 -4.16 -9.79 6.01
CA THR A 62 -3.31 -10.77 6.71
C THR A 62 -3.35 -12.17 6.08
N GLU A 63 -4.38 -12.49 5.28
CA GLU A 63 -4.47 -13.77 4.58
C GLU A 63 -3.47 -13.89 3.42
N TRP A 64 -3.06 -12.76 2.82
CA TRP A 64 -2.17 -12.73 1.65
C TRP A 64 -0.92 -11.86 1.85
N LEU A 65 -0.84 -11.09 2.94
CA LEU A 65 0.33 -10.38 3.44
C LEU A 65 0.68 -10.94 4.83
N PRO A 66 1.40 -12.07 4.91
CA PRO A 66 1.66 -12.77 6.17
C PRO A 66 2.49 -11.95 7.19
N GLU A 67 3.18 -10.92 6.73
CA GLU A 67 3.88 -9.97 7.60
C GLU A 67 2.94 -8.96 8.26
N PHE A 68 1.68 -8.84 7.83
CA PHE A 68 0.71 -7.95 8.44
C PHE A 68 0.10 -8.62 9.67
N VAL A 69 0.13 -7.93 10.80
CA VAL A 69 -0.49 -8.39 12.05
C VAL A 69 -1.98 -8.07 12.06
N SER A 70 -2.36 -6.90 11.55
CA SER A 70 -3.76 -6.48 11.43
C SER A 70 -3.95 -5.44 10.32
N ALA A 71 -5.18 -5.32 9.83
CA ALA A 71 -5.61 -4.24 8.94
C ALA A 71 -7.12 -4.03 9.10
N ARG A 72 -7.58 -2.78 9.18
CA ARG A 72 -9.00 -2.43 9.27
C ARG A 72 -9.28 -1.02 8.79
N LEU A 73 -10.49 -0.80 8.30
CA LEU A 73 -11.05 0.53 8.09
C LEU A 73 -11.90 0.94 9.30
N ASP A 74 -11.85 2.21 9.66
CA ASP A 74 -12.75 2.83 10.63
C ASP A 74 -13.84 3.60 9.88
N GLY A 75 -14.80 2.84 9.35
CA GLY A 75 -15.87 3.34 8.48
C GLY A 75 -15.93 2.62 7.12
N PRO A 76 -16.76 3.13 6.19
CA PRO A 76 -16.92 2.55 4.86
C PRO A 76 -15.66 2.72 4.00
N LEU A 77 -15.50 1.94 2.95
CA LEU A 77 -14.47 2.19 1.93
C LEU A 77 -14.84 3.45 1.12
N ALA A 78 -14.45 4.62 1.62
CA ALA A 78 -14.76 5.93 1.02
C ALA A 78 -13.65 6.95 1.31
N PRO A 79 -13.52 8.03 0.51
CA PRO A 79 -12.63 9.14 0.85
C PRO A 79 -12.99 9.69 2.24
N GLY A 80 -11.97 9.97 3.03
CA GLY A 80 -12.17 10.36 4.42
C GLY A 80 -12.53 9.20 5.34
N THR A 81 -12.12 7.97 5.02
CA THR A 81 -12.07 6.87 5.99
C THR A 81 -10.65 6.67 6.52
N THR A 82 -10.53 6.33 7.80
CA THR A 82 -9.23 6.03 8.41
C THR A 82 -8.89 4.55 8.22
N LEU A 83 -7.68 4.28 7.76
CA LEU A 83 -7.09 2.95 7.61
C LEU A 83 -6.09 2.73 8.73
N TYR A 84 -6.28 1.67 9.52
CA TYR A 84 -5.34 1.19 10.51
C TYR A 84 -4.72 -0.10 10.01
N TRP A 85 -3.40 -0.20 10.01
CA TRP A 85 -2.70 -1.38 9.50
C TRP A 85 -1.37 -1.58 10.20
N GLU A 86 -0.96 -2.84 10.33
CA GLU A 86 0.19 -3.24 11.13
C GLU A 86 1.16 -4.15 10.36
N PRO A 87 1.88 -3.64 9.34
CA PRO A 87 2.97 -4.39 8.72
C PRO A 87 4.07 -4.65 9.76
N GLN A 88 4.42 -5.92 9.96
CA GLN A 88 5.46 -6.39 10.88
C GLN A 88 5.28 -5.90 12.32
N GLY A 89 4.02 -5.72 12.75
CA GLY A 89 3.67 -5.24 14.10
C GLY A 89 3.79 -3.73 14.30
N GLN A 90 4.12 -2.97 13.25
CA GLN A 90 4.21 -1.51 13.32
C GLN A 90 2.85 -0.86 13.08
N LYS A 91 2.34 -0.09 14.05
CA LYS A 91 1.05 0.61 13.92
C LYS A 91 1.13 1.80 12.98
N ILE A 92 0.46 1.69 11.83
CA ILE A 92 0.34 2.76 10.85
C ILE A 92 -1.12 3.22 10.77
N VAL A 93 -1.29 4.55 10.74
CA VAL A 93 -2.57 5.21 10.49
C VAL A 93 -2.48 5.96 9.18
N SER A 94 -3.44 5.71 8.29
CA SER A 94 -3.55 6.34 6.98
C SER A 94 -4.97 6.85 6.76
N ARG A 95 -5.13 7.73 5.78
CA ARG A 95 -6.41 8.35 5.41
C ARG A 95 -6.70 8.05 3.96
N LEU A 96 -7.82 7.39 3.66
CA LEU A 96 -8.26 7.23 2.27
C LEU A 96 -8.60 8.60 1.70
N VAL A 97 -8.08 8.91 0.51
CA VAL A 97 -8.31 10.19 -0.18
C VAL A 97 -8.91 10.03 -1.57
N VAL A 98 -8.68 8.88 -2.22
CA VAL A 98 -9.36 8.50 -3.47
C VAL A 98 -9.85 7.07 -3.33
N VAL A 99 -11.12 6.84 -3.66
CA VAL A 99 -11.71 5.50 -3.77
C VAL A 99 -12.62 5.50 -5.00
N GLU A 100 -12.14 4.94 -6.09
CA GLU A 100 -12.83 4.89 -7.38
C GLU A 100 -12.86 3.45 -7.88
N PRO A 101 -13.87 2.65 -7.50
CA PRO A 101 -13.94 1.25 -7.92
C PRO A 101 -14.13 1.10 -9.45
N PRO A 102 -13.53 0.09 -10.09
CA PRO A 102 -12.45 -0.79 -9.63
C PRO A 102 -11.07 -0.26 -10.04
N HIS A 103 -10.86 1.05 -10.12
CA HIS A 103 -9.75 1.68 -10.82
C HIS A 103 -8.68 2.28 -9.93
N ARG A 104 -9.03 2.91 -8.80
CA ARG A 104 -8.08 3.73 -8.06
C ARG A 104 -8.34 3.77 -6.57
N LEU A 105 -7.31 3.50 -5.77
CA LEU A 105 -7.32 3.61 -4.32
C LEU A 105 -6.06 4.36 -3.88
N ILE A 106 -6.26 5.49 -3.19
CA ILE A 106 -5.15 6.30 -2.67
C ILE A 106 -5.39 6.60 -1.22
N TRP A 107 -4.33 6.49 -0.43
CA TRP A 107 -4.31 7.01 0.93
C TRP A 107 -3.08 7.89 1.18
N ASN A 108 -3.26 8.83 2.11
CA ASN A 108 -2.15 9.61 2.66
C ASN A 108 -1.76 9.07 4.04
N GLY A 109 -0.48 9.19 4.36
CA GLY A 109 0.09 8.81 5.66
C GLY A 109 0.92 9.95 6.25
N SER A 110 1.56 9.67 7.38
CA SER A 110 2.47 10.64 8.02
C SER A 110 3.73 10.88 7.18
N GLY A 111 4.46 11.96 7.47
CA GLY A 111 5.70 12.29 6.74
C GLY A 111 5.48 12.66 5.27
N GLY A 112 4.28 13.15 4.94
CA GLY A 112 3.92 13.50 3.57
C GLY A 112 3.59 12.29 2.67
N ALA A 113 3.39 11.10 3.25
CA ALA A 113 3.25 9.87 2.47
C ALA A 113 2.00 9.87 1.56
N VAL A 114 2.16 9.36 0.34
CA VAL A 114 1.10 9.10 -0.64
C VAL A 114 1.31 7.70 -1.19
N HIS A 115 0.31 6.83 -1.04
CA HIS A 115 0.34 5.47 -1.57
C HIS A 115 -0.81 5.29 -2.55
N VAL A 116 -0.51 4.75 -3.73
CA VAL A 116 -1.39 4.70 -4.90
C VAL A 116 -1.50 3.27 -5.42
N TRP A 117 -2.72 2.78 -5.52
CA TRP A 117 -3.09 1.62 -6.33
C TRP A 117 -3.91 2.08 -7.52
N GLU A 118 -3.50 1.71 -8.71
CA GLU A 118 -4.20 1.97 -9.98
C GLU A 118 -4.37 0.67 -10.76
N LEU A 119 -5.58 0.40 -11.23
CA LEU A 119 -5.96 -0.81 -11.95
C LEU A 119 -6.53 -0.42 -13.33
N ALA A 120 -5.77 -0.70 -14.38
CA ALA A 120 -6.17 -0.46 -15.77
C ALA A 120 -6.48 -1.79 -16.48
N SER A 121 -7.58 -1.86 -17.22
CA SER A 121 -7.86 -3.03 -18.05
C SER A 121 -6.93 -3.05 -19.28
N VAL A 122 -6.13 -4.12 -19.42
CA VAL A 122 -5.16 -4.28 -20.52
C VAL A 122 -5.14 -5.74 -20.98
N ARG A 123 -5.42 -5.96 -22.27
CA ARG A 123 -5.35 -7.29 -22.94
C ARG A 123 -6.09 -8.39 -22.17
N ASN A 124 -7.34 -8.14 -21.79
CA ASN A 124 -8.20 -9.05 -20.99
C ASN A 124 -7.71 -9.34 -19.56
N GLY A 125 -6.70 -8.61 -19.09
CA GLY A 125 -6.25 -8.65 -17.69
C GLY A 125 -6.22 -7.25 -17.08
N THR A 126 -5.50 -7.12 -15.98
CA THR A 126 -5.31 -5.86 -15.25
C THR A 126 -3.84 -5.50 -15.25
N MET A 127 -3.49 -4.30 -15.73
CA MET A 127 -2.24 -3.68 -15.36
C MET A 127 -2.44 -3.01 -14.00
N LEU A 128 -1.79 -3.56 -12.99
CA LEU A 128 -1.69 -2.96 -11.66
C LEU A 128 -0.48 -2.03 -11.63
N ARG A 129 -0.70 -0.76 -11.29
CA ARG A 129 0.35 0.15 -10.82
C ARG A 129 0.22 0.33 -9.31
N ASN A 130 1.34 0.13 -8.61
CA ASN A 130 1.46 0.35 -7.18
C ASN A 130 2.65 1.26 -6.92
N ALA A 131 2.39 2.44 -6.35
CA ALA A 131 3.40 3.48 -6.18
C ALA A 131 3.26 4.16 -4.83
N GLU A 132 4.38 4.61 -4.27
CA GLU A 132 4.42 5.32 -3.01
C GLU A 132 5.52 6.38 -2.98
N SER A 133 5.24 7.53 -2.38
CA SER A 133 6.21 8.59 -2.08
C SER A 133 6.11 9.03 -0.63
N ILE A 134 7.24 9.31 0.03
CA ILE A 134 7.33 9.80 1.42
C ILE A 134 8.29 10.99 1.47
N GLU A 135 7.77 12.17 1.83
CA GLU A 135 8.53 13.43 1.75
C GLU A 135 9.52 13.60 2.90
N GLN A 136 9.11 13.26 4.12
CA GLN A 136 9.92 13.42 5.32
C GLN A 136 10.23 12.06 5.93
N TRP A 137 11.51 11.69 5.86
CA TRP A 137 12.04 10.50 6.50
C TRP A 137 12.98 10.91 7.63
N THR A 138 12.58 10.64 8.87
CA THR A 138 13.27 11.17 10.07
C THR A 138 14.27 10.19 10.71
N PHE A 139 14.77 9.18 9.97
CA PHE A 139 15.72 8.19 10.51
C PHE A 139 17.11 8.30 9.87
N PRO A 140 18.20 8.16 10.68
CA PRO A 140 19.54 8.65 10.35
C PRO A 140 20.37 7.85 9.31
N GLU A 141 19.79 6.89 8.59
CA GLU A 141 20.52 6.03 7.63
C GLU A 141 20.02 6.16 6.18
N ALA A 142 19.38 7.28 5.84
CA ALA A 142 18.73 7.47 4.55
C ALA A 142 19.70 7.86 3.42
N SER A 143 20.13 6.87 2.63
CA SER A 143 20.70 7.08 1.30
C SER A 143 20.31 5.92 0.38
N GLY A 144 19.65 6.20 -0.76
CA GLY A 144 19.50 5.35 -1.96
C GLY A 144 18.79 3.99 -1.83
N GLU A 145 19.05 3.25 -0.77
CA GLU A 145 18.57 1.89 -0.52
C GLU A 145 17.09 1.87 -0.16
N GLN A 146 16.54 2.93 0.45
CA GLN A 146 15.15 2.96 0.90
C GLN A 146 14.15 2.93 -0.27
N SER A 147 14.37 3.70 -1.34
CA SER A 147 13.50 3.66 -2.53
C SER A 147 13.57 2.31 -3.24
N LYS A 148 14.75 1.68 -3.24
CA LYS A 148 14.91 0.31 -3.78
C LYS A 148 14.16 -0.71 -2.92
N PHE A 149 14.33 -0.64 -1.60
CA PHE A 149 13.65 -1.51 -0.65
C PHE A 149 12.12 -1.36 -0.71
N LEU A 150 11.62 -0.11 -0.75
CA LEU A 150 10.21 0.18 -0.96
C LEU A 150 9.72 -0.45 -2.27
N ARG A 151 10.45 -0.28 -3.37
CA ARG A 151 10.10 -0.89 -4.66
C ARG A 151 10.02 -2.42 -4.58
N GLU A 152 10.96 -3.07 -3.90
CA GLU A 152 10.95 -4.52 -3.68
C GLU A 152 9.74 -4.95 -2.85
N THR A 153 9.40 -4.18 -1.81
CA THR A 153 8.22 -4.40 -0.96
C THR A 153 6.91 -4.31 -1.75
N LEU A 154 6.73 -3.25 -2.55
CA LEU A 154 5.57 -3.10 -3.43
C LEU A 154 5.49 -4.26 -4.44
N GLY A 155 6.64 -4.67 -5.01
CA GLY A 155 6.71 -5.82 -5.90
C GLY A 155 6.24 -7.13 -5.25
N VAL A 156 6.62 -7.37 -3.99
CA VAL A 156 6.15 -8.53 -3.21
C VAL A 156 4.64 -8.48 -2.98
N TRP A 157 4.10 -7.32 -2.60
CA TRP A 157 2.66 -7.15 -2.40
C TRP A 157 1.88 -7.37 -3.70
N ASN A 158 2.35 -6.82 -4.81
CA ASN A 158 1.74 -7.01 -6.13
C ASN A 158 1.69 -8.49 -6.52
N ALA A 159 2.80 -9.21 -6.34
CA ALA A 159 2.89 -10.64 -6.66
C ALA A 159 1.94 -11.48 -5.80
N ARG A 160 1.81 -11.15 -4.51
CA ARG A 160 0.90 -11.84 -3.58
C ARG A 160 -0.55 -11.53 -3.85
N LEU A 161 -0.90 -10.29 -4.19
CA LEU A 161 -2.23 -9.92 -4.65
C LEU A 161 -2.61 -10.74 -5.90
N ALA A 162 -1.71 -10.81 -6.88
CA ALA A 162 -1.92 -11.62 -8.08
C ALA A 162 -2.12 -13.12 -7.77
N ALA A 163 -1.32 -13.67 -6.85
CA ALA A 163 -1.47 -15.05 -6.40
C ALA A 163 -2.84 -15.28 -5.71
N ARG A 164 -3.25 -14.37 -4.83
CA ARG A 164 -4.53 -14.44 -4.12
C ARG A 164 -5.72 -14.36 -5.08
N VAL A 165 -5.63 -13.51 -6.11
CA VAL A 165 -6.62 -13.42 -7.20
C VAL A 165 -6.74 -14.76 -7.93
N LYS A 166 -5.61 -15.38 -8.27
CA LYS A 166 -5.58 -16.67 -8.95
C LYS A 166 -6.18 -17.79 -8.09
N GLU A 167 -5.94 -17.79 -6.78
CA GLU A 167 -6.50 -18.77 -5.84
C GLU A 167 -8.01 -18.66 -5.74
N ARG A 168 -8.54 -17.44 -5.54
CA ARG A 168 -9.98 -17.22 -5.41
C ARG A 168 -10.77 -17.68 -6.65
N ARG A 169 -10.21 -17.45 -7.84
CA ARG A 169 -10.80 -17.91 -9.12
C ARG A 169 -10.86 -19.44 -9.28
N LYS A 170 -10.09 -20.21 -8.51
CA LYS A 170 -10.14 -21.68 -8.54
C LYS A 170 -11.21 -22.24 -7.60
N THR A 171 -11.64 -21.46 -6.63
CA THR A 171 -12.62 -21.85 -5.61
C THR A 171 -14.04 -21.39 -5.95
N GLU A 172 -14.18 -20.57 -6.99
CA GLU A 172 -15.44 -20.14 -7.61
C GLU A 172 -15.76 -21.04 -8.81
#